data_AF-A0A2I0V7Z7-F1
#
_entry.id   AF-A0A2I0V7Z7-F1
#
_cell.length_a   1.000
_cell.length_b   1.000
_cell.length_c   1.000
_cell.angle_alpha   90.00
_cell.angle_beta   90.00
_cell.angle_gamma   90.00
#
_symmetry.space_group_name_H-M   'P 1'
#
loop_
_entity.id
_entity.type
_entity.pdbx_description
1 polymer ?
#
loop_
_entity_poly.entity_id
_entity_poly.type
_entity_poly.pdbx_seq_one_letter_code
_entity_poly.pdbx_strand_id
1 'polypeptide(L)'
;MATSLSSMQPPACDDFRLKEHECVSASGGQLSMLFAALYIIAAGAGGIKANVSGFGSDQFDNSDPKEERAMVFFFNRFYFCISLGSLFAVTVLVYLQDNVGRGWGYGISAATMVAAMVILLAGTTRYRFRRPQGSPLTVLLRVMWRARRKRGLAYPEHVQELHGYEAATAPHTDRLR
;
A
#
# COMPACT_ATOMS: atom_id res chain seq x y z
N MET A 1 -7.04 -18.59 -6.57
CA MET A 1 -8.42 -18.95 -6.96
C MET A 1 -8.60 -18.97 -8.47
N ALA A 2 -8.34 -17.89 -9.21
CA ALA A 2 -8.48 -17.88 -10.68
C ALA A 2 -7.61 -18.94 -11.40
N THR A 3 -6.42 -19.23 -10.89
CA THR A 3 -5.46 -20.21 -11.44
C THR A 3 -5.52 -21.59 -10.78
N SER A 4 -6.52 -21.84 -9.94
CA SER A 4 -6.63 -23.08 -9.16
C SER A 4 -7.90 -23.87 -9.51
N LEU A 5 -8.91 -23.22 -10.09
CA LEU A 5 -10.06 -23.89 -10.67
C LEU A 5 -9.74 -24.32 -12.10
N SER A 6 -9.77 -25.62 -12.34
CA SER A 6 -9.64 -26.22 -13.68
C SER A 6 -10.64 -25.66 -14.70
N SER A 7 -11.81 -25.19 -14.22
CA SER A 7 -12.83 -24.55 -15.07
C SER A 7 -12.47 -23.13 -15.54
N MET A 8 -11.45 -22.48 -14.94
CA MET A 8 -11.04 -21.10 -15.27
C MET A 8 -9.66 -21.00 -15.91
N GLN A 9 -9.06 -22.14 -16.21
CA GLN A 9 -7.86 -22.23 -17.03
C GLN A 9 -8.24 -22.73 -18.43
N PRO A 10 -7.49 -22.33 -19.47
CA PRO A 10 -7.52 -23.04 -20.73
C PRO A 10 -7.11 -24.51 -20.48
N PRO A 11 -7.60 -25.45 -21.30
CA PRO A 11 -7.23 -26.86 -21.16
C PRO A 11 -5.70 -27.02 -21.22
N ALA A 12 -5.17 -27.97 -20.46
CA ALA A 12 -3.75 -28.28 -20.50
C ALA A 12 -3.33 -28.61 -21.94
N CYS A 13 -2.25 -28.01 -22.41
CA CYS A 13 -1.73 -28.31 -23.75
C CYS A 13 -1.05 -29.67 -23.75
N ASP A 14 -1.44 -30.53 -24.68
CA ASP A 14 -0.72 -31.77 -24.96
C ASP A 14 0.68 -31.45 -25.50
N ASP A 15 1.63 -32.34 -25.22
CA ASP A 15 3.06 -32.21 -25.55
C ASP A 15 3.30 -31.99 -27.06
N PHE A 16 2.39 -32.51 -27.90
CA PHE A 16 2.37 -32.29 -29.34
C PHE A 16 2.04 -30.83 -29.72
N ARG A 17 1.02 -30.23 -29.09
CA ARG A 17 0.59 -28.84 -29.39
C ARG A 17 1.55 -27.81 -28.79
N LEU A 18 2.28 -28.17 -27.75
CA LEU A 18 3.32 -27.34 -27.16
C LEU A 18 4.50 -27.13 -28.15
N LYS A 19 4.86 -28.18 -28.91
CA LYS A 19 5.92 -28.15 -29.94
C LYS A 19 5.54 -27.33 -31.18
N GLU A 20 4.27 -27.30 -31.56
CA GLU A 20 3.77 -26.53 -32.71
C GLU A 20 3.29 -25.12 -32.34
N HIS A 21 3.41 -24.71 -31.07
CA HIS A 21 2.87 -23.44 -30.54
C HIS A 21 1.34 -23.25 -30.74
N GLU A 22 0.59 -24.35 -30.87
CA GLU A 22 -0.87 -24.34 -31.08
C GLU A 22 -1.65 -24.51 -29.77
N CYS A 23 -1.26 -23.77 -28.73
CA CYS A 23 -2.00 -23.75 -27.47
C CYS A 23 -3.24 -22.85 -27.58
N VAL A 24 -4.36 -23.30 -27.00
CA VAL A 24 -5.59 -22.50 -26.93
C VAL A 24 -5.35 -21.32 -25.97
N SER A 25 -5.46 -20.10 -26.49
CA SER A 25 -5.34 -18.89 -25.68
C SER A 25 -6.49 -18.77 -24.68
N ALA A 26 -6.24 -18.12 -23.55
CA ALA A 26 -7.25 -17.91 -22.53
C ALA A 26 -8.45 -17.11 -23.07
N SER A 27 -9.66 -17.52 -22.72
CA SER A 27 -10.89 -16.81 -23.09
C SER A 27 -10.94 -15.42 -22.43
N GLY A 28 -11.61 -14.45 -23.05
CA GLY A 28 -11.75 -13.09 -22.52
C GLY A 28 -12.30 -13.05 -21.09
N GLY A 29 -13.22 -13.97 -20.75
CA GLY A 29 -13.73 -14.12 -19.38
C GLY A 29 -12.66 -14.54 -18.37
N GLN A 30 -11.84 -15.55 -18.71
CA GLN A 30 -10.73 -16.03 -17.87
C GLN A 30 -9.68 -14.93 -17.65
N LEU A 31 -9.36 -14.18 -18.71
CA LEU A 31 -8.42 -13.07 -18.65
C LEU A 31 -8.96 -11.91 -17.79
N SER A 32 -10.24 -11.56 -17.94
CA SER A 32 -10.86 -10.49 -17.15
C SER A 32 -10.82 -10.78 -15.64
N MET A 33 -11.09 -12.02 -15.26
CA MET A 33 -11.06 -12.44 -13.87
C MET A 33 -9.64 -12.50 -13.31
N LEU A 34 -8.67 -12.92 -14.12
CA LEU A 34 -7.25 -12.85 -13.77
C LEU A 34 -6.83 -11.40 -13.49
N PHE A 35 -7.16 -10.46 -14.37
CA PHE A 35 -6.84 -9.05 -14.17
C PHE A 35 -7.54 -8.46 -12.95
N ALA A 36 -8.82 -8.77 -12.74
CA ALA A 36 -9.53 -8.35 -11.54
C ALA A 36 -8.82 -8.82 -10.26
N ALA A 37 -8.41 -10.10 -10.21
CA ALA A 37 -7.66 -10.64 -9.08
C ALA A 37 -6.30 -9.95 -8.89
N LEU A 38 -5.56 -9.71 -9.96
CA LEU A 38 -4.27 -9.01 -9.92
C LEU A 38 -4.42 -7.56 -9.44
N TYR A 39 -5.44 -6.84 -9.89
CA TYR A 39 -5.70 -5.47 -9.43
C TYR A 39 -6.07 -5.42 -7.94
N ILE A 40 -6.87 -6.37 -7.45
CA ILE A 40 -7.20 -6.46 -6.03
C ILE A 40 -5.95 -6.72 -5.20
N ILE A 41 -5.09 -7.65 -5.63
CA ILE A 41 -3.83 -7.95 -4.94
C ILE A 41 -2.90 -6.73 -4.96
N ALA A 42 -2.78 -6.05 -6.10
CA ALA A 42 -1.94 -4.86 -6.23
C ALA A 42 -2.42 -3.72 -5.33
N ALA A 43 -3.73 -3.45 -5.31
CA ALA A 43 -4.33 -2.43 -4.44
C ALA A 43 -4.14 -2.79 -2.95
N GLY A 44 -4.36 -4.04 -2.56
CA GLY A 44 -4.18 -4.51 -1.20
C GLY A 44 -2.71 -4.41 -0.73
N ALA A 45 -1.78 -4.90 -1.54
CA ALA A 45 -0.34 -4.85 -1.23
C ALA A 45 0.18 -3.40 -1.15
N GLY A 46 -0.30 -2.52 -2.03
CA GLY A 46 0.01 -1.09 -2.00
C GLY A 46 -0.52 -0.42 -0.73
N GLY A 47 -1.77 -0.70 -0.36
CA GLY A 47 -2.40 -0.17 0.86
C GLY A 47 -1.70 -0.61 2.14
N ILE A 48 -1.30 -1.88 2.23
CA ILE A 48 -0.52 -2.38 3.38
C ILE A 48 0.84 -1.69 3.45
N LYS A 49 1.58 -1.66 2.33
CA LYS A 49 2.94 -1.08 2.30
C LYS A 49 2.97 0.40 2.66
N ALA A 50 1.96 1.17 2.24
CA ALA A 50 1.86 2.60 2.54
C ALA A 50 1.60 2.90 4.02
N ASN A 51 0.88 2.02 4.72
CA ASN A 51 0.38 2.30 6.08
C ASN A 51 1.11 1.52 7.19
N VAL A 52 1.65 0.33 6.90
CA VAL A 52 2.19 -0.57 7.92
C VAL A 52 3.40 0.01 8.66
N SER A 53 4.29 0.70 7.95
CA SER A 53 5.48 1.31 8.56
C SER A 53 5.09 2.49 9.44
N GLY A 54 4.20 3.37 8.97
CA GLY A 54 3.68 4.49 9.74
C GLY A 54 2.96 4.02 11.00
N PHE A 55 2.10 3.01 10.87
CA PHE A 55 1.43 2.39 12.01
C PHE A 55 2.42 1.79 13.02
N GLY A 56 3.48 1.13 12.54
CA GLY A 56 4.53 0.59 13.41
C GLY A 56 5.30 1.67 14.17
N SER A 57 5.62 2.80 13.53
CA SER A 57 6.28 3.93 14.20
C SER A 57 5.35 4.65 15.18
N ASP A 58 4.05 4.72 14.90
CA ASP A 58 3.06 5.38 15.76
C ASP A 58 2.94 4.74 17.16
N GLN A 59 3.39 3.50 17.29
CA GLN A 59 3.43 2.75 18.55
C GLN A 59 4.51 3.21 19.52
N PHE A 60 5.54 3.91 19.05
CA PHE A 60 6.66 4.39 19.86
C PHE A 60 6.58 5.91 20.05
N ASP A 61 7.09 6.41 21.18
CA ASP A 61 7.22 7.85 21.43
C ASP A 61 8.65 8.34 21.18
N ASN A 62 8.82 9.20 20.17
CA ASN A 62 10.13 9.78 19.84
C ASN A 62 10.62 10.78 20.89
N SER A 63 9.77 11.21 21.83
CA SER A 63 10.20 12.08 22.94
C SER A 63 10.89 11.32 24.07
N ASP A 64 10.76 9.99 24.15
CA ASP A 64 11.49 9.15 25.12
C ASP A 64 12.69 8.47 24.43
N PRO A 65 13.94 8.76 24.84
CA PRO A 65 15.13 8.17 24.25
C PRO A 65 15.21 6.64 24.41
N LYS A 66 14.50 6.03 25.36
CA LYS A 66 14.42 4.57 25.48
C LYS A 66 13.51 3.96 24.42
N GLU A 67 12.35 4.57 24.20
CA GLU A 67 11.39 4.10 23.18
C GLU A 67 11.92 4.34 21.76
N GLU A 68 12.64 5.43 21.53
CA GLU A 68 13.31 5.70 20.25
C GLU A 68 14.32 4.59 19.89
N ARG A 69 15.15 4.17 20.84
CA ARG A 69 16.09 3.05 20.62
C ARG A 69 15.36 1.73 20.35
N ALA A 70 14.26 1.48 21.06
CA ALA A 70 13.42 0.30 20.85
C ALA A 70 12.77 0.31 19.45
N MET A 71 12.34 1.48 18.97
CA MET A 71 11.80 1.67 17.62
C MET A 71 12.84 1.31 16.56
N VAL A 72 14.08 1.82 16.68
CA VAL A 72 15.16 1.50 15.73
C VAL A 72 15.48 0.01 15.73
N PHE A 73 15.54 -0.62 16.92
CA PHE A 73 15.74 -2.06 17.03
C PHE A 73 14.61 -2.85 16.36
N PHE A 74 13.35 -2.44 16.57
CA PHE A 74 12.19 -3.04 15.92
C PHE A 74 12.28 -2.96 14.40
N PHE A 75 12.55 -1.77 13.83
CA PHE A 75 12.64 -1.62 12.37
C PHE A 75 13.82 -2.38 11.76
N ASN A 76 14.98 -2.40 12.43
CA ASN A 76 16.12 -3.20 11.98
C ASN A 76 15.76 -4.69 11.89
N ARG A 77 15.08 -5.23 12.92
CA ARG A 77 14.61 -6.61 12.93
C ARG A 77 13.53 -6.86 11.89
N PHE A 78 12.59 -5.92 11.72
CA PHE A 78 11.53 -5.97 10.73
C PHE A 78 12.08 -6.07 9.31
N TYR A 79 13.02 -5.20 8.92
CA TYR A 79 13.64 -5.24 7.60
C TYR A 79 14.49 -6.49 7.38
N PHE A 80 15.19 -6.97 8.41
CA PHE A 80 15.89 -8.25 8.34
C PHE A 80 14.93 -9.41 8.04
N CYS A 81 13.79 -9.48 8.74
CA CYS A 81 12.76 -10.48 8.51
C CYS A 81 12.11 -10.36 7.12
N ILE A 82 11.91 -9.14 6.59
CA ILE A 82 11.41 -8.94 5.23
C ILE A 82 12.40 -9.50 4.20
N SER A 83 13.68 -9.17 4.33
CA SER A 83 14.71 -9.66 3.41
C SER A 83 14.79 -11.19 3.43
N LEU A 84 14.77 -11.79 4.62
CA LEU A 84 14.75 -13.24 4.78
C LEU A 84 13.47 -13.86 4.20
N GLY A 85 12.30 -13.29 4.49
CA GLY A 85 11.02 -13.72 3.95
C GLY A 85 10.96 -13.61 2.42
N SER A 86 11.58 -12.58 1.84
CA SER A 86 11.72 -12.43 0.39
C SER A 86 12.56 -13.56 -0.21
N LEU A 87 13.67 -13.94 0.43
CA LEU A 87 14.47 -15.09 0.00
C LEU A 87 13.66 -16.39 0.04
N PHE A 88 12.92 -16.64 1.12
CA PHE A 88 12.02 -17.80 1.21
C PHE A 88 10.90 -17.77 0.17
N ALA A 89 10.34 -16.60 -0.13
CA ALA A 89 9.29 -16.45 -1.13
C ALA A 89 9.80 -16.80 -2.54
N VAL A 90 10.97 -16.30 -2.94
CA VAL A 90 11.51 -16.57 -4.29
C VAL A 90 12.10 -17.98 -4.43
N THR A 91 12.40 -18.67 -3.33
CA THR A 91 12.96 -20.03 -3.35
C THR A 91 11.88 -21.08 -3.07
N VAL A 92 11.41 -21.16 -1.83
CA VAL A 92 10.49 -22.20 -1.36
C VAL A 92 9.09 -22.02 -1.93
N LEU A 93 8.56 -20.79 -1.94
CA LEU A 93 7.19 -20.55 -2.39
C LEU A 93 7.08 -20.74 -3.91
N VAL A 94 8.07 -20.28 -4.69
CA VAL A 94 8.17 -20.56 -6.13
C VAL A 94 8.30 -22.06 -6.39
N TYR A 95 9.19 -22.76 -5.67
CA TYR A 95 9.32 -24.22 -5.79
C TYR A 95 7.98 -24.93 -5.57
N LEU A 96 7.23 -24.51 -4.54
CA LEU A 96 5.93 -25.09 -4.23
C LEU A 96 4.89 -24.80 -5.31
N GLN A 97 4.86 -23.59 -5.85
CA GLN A 97 3.95 -23.21 -6.94
C GLN A 97 4.22 -23.99 -8.23
N ASP A 98 5.48 -24.24 -8.55
CA ASP A 98 5.88 -24.89 -9.80
C ASP A 98 5.88 -26.42 -9.72
N ASN A 99 6.28 -27.02 -8.59
CA ASN A 99 6.43 -28.48 -8.47
C ASN A 99 5.26 -29.18 -7.77
N VAL A 100 4.66 -28.56 -6.75
CA VAL A 100 3.56 -29.16 -5.98
C VAL A 100 2.20 -28.69 -6.48
N GLY A 101 2.15 -27.46 -6.98
CA GLY A 101 1.02 -26.92 -7.70
C GLY A 101 0.61 -25.54 -7.21
N ARG A 102 0.13 -24.74 -8.17
CA ARG A 102 -0.28 -23.35 -7.97
C ARG A 102 -1.38 -23.19 -6.90
N GLY A 103 -2.28 -24.17 -6.78
CA GLY A 103 -3.33 -24.16 -5.76
C GLY A 103 -2.78 -24.11 -4.33
N TRP A 104 -1.80 -24.96 -4.02
CA TRP A 104 -1.15 -25.01 -2.70
C TRP A 104 -0.36 -23.73 -2.42
N GLY A 105 0.44 -23.27 -3.39
CA GLY A 105 1.24 -22.05 -3.23
C GLY A 105 0.39 -20.81 -2.96
N TYR A 106 -0.69 -20.60 -3.72
CA TYR A 106 -1.60 -19.47 -3.47
C TYR A 106 -2.45 -19.66 -2.20
N GLY A 107 -2.81 -20.90 -1.87
CA GLY A 107 -3.56 -21.22 -0.65
C GLY A 107 -2.79 -20.86 0.62
N ILE A 108 -1.52 -21.25 0.71
CA ILE A 108 -0.65 -20.93 1.85
C ILE A 108 -0.45 -19.41 1.98
N SER A 109 -0.23 -18.72 0.87
CA SER A 109 -0.11 -17.25 0.87
C SER A 109 -1.39 -16.57 1.39
N ALA A 110 -2.56 -17.01 0.91
CA ALA A 110 -3.85 -16.49 1.37
C ALA A 110 -4.10 -16.78 2.86
N ALA A 111 -3.83 -18.00 3.31
CA ALA A 111 -3.98 -18.39 4.72
C ALA A 111 -3.07 -17.56 5.63
N THR A 112 -1.83 -17.31 5.22
CA THR A 112 -0.87 -16.49 5.97
C THR A 112 -1.35 -15.04 6.07
N MET A 113 -1.89 -14.48 5.00
CA MET A 113 -2.47 -13.13 5.00
C MET A 113 -3.68 -13.02 5.95
N VAL A 114 -4.58 -14.00 5.92
CA VAL A 114 -5.73 -14.04 6.85
C VAL A 114 -5.27 -14.16 8.29
N ALA A 115 -4.29 -15.03 8.57
CA ALA A 115 -3.72 -15.15 9.91
C ALA A 115 -3.09 -13.83 10.39
N ALA A 116 -2.33 -13.14 9.54
CA ALA A 116 -1.76 -11.83 9.85
C ALA A 116 -2.85 -10.78 10.14
N MET A 117 -3.93 -10.78 9.36
CA MET A 117 -5.08 -9.90 9.57
C MET A 117 -5.75 -10.19 10.93
N VAL A 118 -5.97 -11.45 11.28
CA VAL A 118 -6.55 -11.84 12.58
C VAL A 118 -5.66 -11.40 13.74
N ILE A 119 -4.34 -11.59 13.64
CA ILE A 119 -3.38 -11.16 14.68
C ILE A 119 -3.43 -9.64 14.84
N LEU A 120 -3.45 -8.89 13.73
CA LEU A 120 -3.55 -7.43 13.76
C LEU A 120 -4.87 -6.98 14.40
N LEU A 121 -5.98 -7.60 14.04
CA LEU A 121 -7.29 -7.27 14.62
C LEU A 121 -7.37 -7.63 16.12
N ALA A 122 -6.80 -8.77 16.53
CA ALA A 122 -6.74 -9.16 17.93
C ALA A 122 -5.90 -8.20 18.79
N GLY A 123 -4.91 -7.54 18.20
CA GLY A 123 -4.07 -6.54 18.86
C GLY A 123 -4.70 -5.15 18.98
N THR A 124 -5.86 -4.90 18.34
CA THR A 124 -6.47 -3.55 18.23
C THR A 124 -6.64 -2.80 19.54
N THR A 125 -6.96 -3.50 20.63
CA THR A 125 -7.15 -2.89 21.95
C THR A 125 -5.85 -2.40 22.60
N ARG A 126 -4.68 -2.84 22.11
CA ARG A 126 -3.36 -2.46 22.63
C ARG A 126 -2.66 -1.39 21.80
N TYR A 127 -3.23 -1.00 20.67
CA TYR A 127 -2.57 -0.07 19.74
C TYR A 127 -2.79 1.40 20.13
N ARG A 128 -1.78 2.24 19.87
CA ARG A 128 -1.82 3.69 20.11
C ARG A 128 -2.23 4.38 18.81
N PHE A 129 -3.47 4.81 18.73
CA PHE A 129 -3.96 5.53 17.56
C PHE A 129 -3.57 7.01 17.62
N ARG A 130 -2.74 7.46 16.68
CA ARG A 130 -2.42 8.89 16.49
C ARG A 130 -3.59 9.60 15.79
N ARG A 131 -3.76 10.90 16.08
CA ARG A 131 -4.77 11.72 15.39
C ARG A 131 -4.40 11.86 13.91
N PRO A 132 -5.37 11.80 12.97
CA PRO A 132 -5.09 11.92 11.55
C PRO A 132 -4.44 13.28 11.25
N GLN A 133 -3.19 13.23 10.80
CA GLN A 133 -2.50 14.40 10.25
C GLN A 133 -3.00 14.56 8.80
N GLY A 134 -3.38 15.77 8.41
CA GLY A 134 -3.94 16.04 7.08
C GLY A 134 -3.03 15.55 5.93
N SER A 135 -3.59 15.35 4.74
CA SER A 135 -2.82 14.82 3.59
C SER A 135 -2.02 15.92 2.87
N PRO A 136 -0.69 15.81 2.73
CA PRO A 136 0.12 16.74 1.93
C PRO A 136 -0.32 16.86 0.47
N LEU A 137 -0.90 15.79 -0.10
CA LEU A 137 -1.46 15.81 -1.46
C LEU A 137 -2.61 16.81 -1.58
N THR A 138 -3.45 16.95 -0.56
CA THR A 138 -4.54 17.94 -0.58
C THR A 138 -3.99 19.37 -0.58
N VAL A 139 -2.86 19.61 0.09
CA VAL A 139 -2.18 20.91 0.07
C VAL A 139 -1.62 21.17 -1.33
N LEU A 140 -0.91 20.20 -1.92
CA LEU A 140 -0.37 20.30 -3.28
C LEU A 140 -1.48 20.55 -4.32
N LEU A 141 -2.56 19.77 -4.30
CA LEU A 141 -3.69 19.94 -5.21
C LEU A 141 -4.37 21.30 -5.02
N ARG A 142 -4.51 21.76 -3.77
CA ARG A 142 -5.07 23.09 -3.48
C ARG A 142 -4.18 24.20 -4.02
N VAL A 143 -2.86 24.09 -3.86
CA VAL A 143 -1.89 25.05 -4.41
C VAL A 143 -1.92 25.04 -5.94
N MET A 144 -1.88 23.86 -6.56
CA MET A 144 -1.95 23.72 -8.02
C MET A 144 -3.25 24.28 -8.60
N TRP A 145 -4.39 24.01 -7.95
CA TRP A 145 -5.68 24.52 -8.35
C TRP A 145 -5.78 26.05 -8.20
N ARG A 146 -5.31 26.60 -7.06
CA ARG A 146 -5.26 28.05 -6.83
C ARG A 146 -4.31 28.75 -7.82
N ALA A 147 -3.14 28.19 -8.06
CA ALA A 147 -2.19 28.69 -9.05
C ALA A 147 -2.79 28.70 -10.44
N ARG A 148 -3.49 27.61 -10.84
CA ARG A 148 -4.17 27.53 -12.14
C ARG A 148 -5.27 28.57 -12.30
N ARG A 149 -6.09 28.81 -11.27
CA ARG A 149 -7.13 29.85 -11.30
C ARG A 149 -6.57 31.27 -11.34
N LYS A 150 -5.43 31.51 -10.71
CA LYS A 150 -4.80 32.83 -10.62
C LYS A 150 -3.77 33.12 -11.73
N ARG A 151 -3.66 32.27 -12.76
CA ARG A 151 -2.68 32.46 -13.86
C ARG A 151 -2.88 33.74 -14.68
N GLY A 152 -4.09 34.29 -14.70
CA GLY A 152 -4.41 35.51 -15.46
C GLY A 152 -4.26 36.81 -14.67
N LEU A 153 -3.83 36.75 -13.40
CA LEU A 153 -3.63 37.94 -12.58
C LEU A 153 -2.21 38.47 -12.79
N ALA A 154 -2.07 39.80 -12.84
CA ALA A 154 -0.77 40.44 -12.86
C ALA A 154 0.02 40.06 -11.60
N TYR A 155 1.33 39.88 -11.76
CA TYR A 155 2.23 39.61 -10.64
C TYR A 155 2.25 40.83 -9.72
N PRO A 156 1.92 40.70 -8.41
CA PRO A 156 1.96 41.83 -7.50
C PRO A 156 3.40 42.33 -7.35
N GLU A 157 3.60 43.64 -7.33
CA GLU A 157 4.94 44.24 -7.27
C GLU A 157 5.64 44.03 -5.92
N HIS A 158 4.88 43.69 -4.87
CA HIS A 158 5.40 43.51 -3.51
C HIS A 158 5.10 42.12 -2.95
N VAL A 159 6.14 41.45 -2.45
CA VAL A 159 6.09 40.08 -1.88
C VAL A 159 5.13 39.99 -0.68
N GLN A 160 4.89 41.10 0.02
CA GLN A 160 4.00 41.20 1.18
C GLN A 160 2.52 40.99 0.82
N GLU A 161 2.10 41.29 -0.42
CA GLU A 161 0.72 41.07 -0.88
C GLU A 161 0.42 39.60 -1.22
N LEU A 162 1.46 38.77 -1.42
CA LEU A 162 1.35 37.38 -1.86
C LEU A 162 0.65 36.48 -0.82
N HIS A 163 0.70 36.85 0.47
CA HIS A 163 0.04 36.14 1.57
C HIS A 163 -1.24 36.82 2.07
N GLY A 164 -1.65 37.94 1.47
CA GLY A 164 -2.84 38.67 1.91
C GLY A 164 -2.79 39.09 3.38
N TYR A 165 -1.59 39.22 3.96
CA TYR A 165 -1.41 39.50 5.39
C TYR A 165 -2.00 40.87 5.78
N GLU A 166 -2.03 41.83 4.85
CA GLU A 166 -2.70 43.12 5.05
C GLU A 166 -4.20 43.12 4.71
N ALA A 167 -4.67 42.22 3.84
CA ALA A 167 -6.09 42.12 3.48
C ALA A 167 -6.91 41.32 4.50
N ALA A 168 -6.26 40.57 5.39
CA ALA A 168 -6.90 39.89 6.50
C ALA A 168 -7.03 40.85 7.70
N THR A 169 -7.98 41.78 7.63
CA THR A 169 -8.44 42.49 8.83
C THR A 169 -9.14 41.47 9.73
N ALA A 170 -8.38 40.77 10.58
CA ALA A 170 -8.97 39.99 11.64
C ALA A 170 -9.72 40.96 12.58
N PRO A 171 -11.02 40.76 12.85
CA PRO A 171 -11.73 41.62 13.79
C PRO A 171 -11.04 41.51 15.15
N HIS A 172 -10.70 42.66 15.74
CA HIS A 172 -10.17 42.75 17.08
C HIS A 172 -11.19 42.09 18.04
N THR A 173 -10.81 40.97 18.66
CA THR A 173 -11.61 40.32 19.71
C THR A 173 -10.91 40.48 21.05
N ASP A 174 -11.53 41.23 21.94
CA ASP A 174 -11.06 41.52 23.32
C ASP A 174 -11.18 40.32 24.28
N ARG A 175 -11.18 39.08 23.78
CA ARG A 175 -11.40 37.86 24.57
C ARG A 175 -10.15 37.11 25.00
N LEU A 176 -8.99 37.74 24.90
CA LEU A 176 -7.76 37.22 25.50
C LEU A 176 -7.22 38.26 26.48
N ARG A 177 -7.77 38.21 27.69
CA ARG A 177 -7.17 38.76 28.91
C ARG A 177 -6.98 37.62 29.90
#